data_AF-A0A0G1XM75-F1
#
_entry.id   AF-A0A0G1XM75-F1
#
_cell.length_a   1.000
_cell.length_b   1.000
_cell.length_c   1.000
_cell.angle_alpha   90.00
_cell.angle_beta   90.00
_cell.angle_gamma   90.00
#
_symmetry.space_group_name_H-M   'P 1'
#
loop_
_entity.id
_entity.type
_entity.pdbx_description
1 polymer ?
#
loop_
_entity_poly.entity_id
_entity_poly.type
_entity_poly.pdbx_seq_one_letter_code
_entity_poly.pdbx_strand_id
1 'polypeptide(L)'
;MSKYPNMLGRLEALINKLGGEGGVDLLLAGKLVLVNPASKKGKAVVDSLFTFAGSFKTVGTEEFVAAKNYVIDTSERARVRISWLGGNFKTYLLPKIEHNIAASDLKLQTLRRSSIDLPKNAEEPGTIAGLGGLEKAETSLYEFFETLAHKQATQDFTWLIGYVRDDNNVLWAVSAHWYGGGWGVEAYSLRLPFGWRAGREFVSR
;
A
#
# COMPACT_ATOMS: atom_id res chain seq x y z
N MET A 1 23.60 15.29 -35.05
CA MET A 1 22.93 16.41 -34.37
C MET A 1 22.35 15.91 -33.07
N SER A 2 22.69 16.51 -31.93
CA SER A 2 22.11 16.13 -30.63
C SER A 2 20.61 16.39 -30.64
N LYS A 3 19.82 15.45 -30.12
CA LYS A 3 18.35 15.54 -30.05
C LYS A 3 17.90 16.74 -29.19
N TYR A 4 18.80 17.30 -28.37
CA TYR A 4 18.56 18.44 -27.50
C TYR A 4 19.82 19.33 -27.43
N PRO A 5 20.02 20.24 -28.39
CA PRO A 5 21.05 21.26 -28.26
C PRO A 5 20.71 22.11 -27.03
N ASN A 6 21.64 22.21 -26.08
CA ASN A 6 21.53 22.92 -24.79
C ASN A 6 20.93 22.15 -23.61
N MET A 7 20.93 20.81 -23.64
CA MET A 7 20.49 19.98 -22.51
C MET A 7 21.29 20.24 -21.22
N LEU A 8 22.62 20.38 -21.31
CA LEU A 8 23.48 20.54 -20.13
C LEU A 8 23.15 21.84 -19.36
N GLY A 9 23.07 22.98 -20.06
CA GLY A 9 22.72 24.25 -19.43
C GLY A 9 21.29 24.29 -18.88
N ARG A 10 20.36 23.54 -19.48
CA ARG A 10 18.99 23.39 -18.95
C ARG A 10 18.95 22.53 -17.68
N LEU A 11 19.75 21.47 -17.63
CA LEU A 11 19.90 20.64 -16.43
C LEU A 11 20.50 21.44 -15.29
N GLU A 12 21.58 22.18 -15.54
CA GLU A 12 22.22 23.03 -14.54
C GLU A 12 21.26 24.10 -14.00
N ALA A 13 20.52 24.78 -14.89
CA ALA A 13 19.50 25.75 -14.47
C ALA A 13 18.36 25.11 -13.66
N LEU A 14 17.98 23.87 -13.98
CA LEU A 14 16.96 23.13 -13.23
C LEU A 14 17.45 22.75 -11.84
N ILE A 15 18.66 22.22 -11.74
CA ILE A 15 19.30 21.87 -10.46
C ILE A 15 19.41 23.10 -9.55
N ASN A 16 19.84 24.24 -10.12
CA ASN A 16 19.91 25.49 -9.37
C ASN A 16 18.52 25.96 -8.89
N LYS A 17 17.47 25.78 -9.70
CA LYS A 17 16.08 26.07 -9.27
C LYS A 17 15.55 25.14 -8.20
N LEU A 18 16.09 23.92 -8.10
CA LEU A 18 15.74 22.97 -7.04
C LEU A 18 16.46 23.28 -5.72
N GLY A 19 17.45 24.18 -5.71
CA GLY A 19 18.29 24.46 -4.54
C GLY A 19 19.63 23.70 -4.56
N GLY A 20 20.13 23.36 -5.75
CA GLY A 20 21.35 22.59 -5.93
C GLY A 20 21.13 21.09 -5.77
N GLU A 21 22.22 20.34 -5.60
CA GLU A 21 22.19 18.87 -5.47
C GLU A 21 21.31 18.40 -4.29
N GLY A 22 21.34 19.09 -3.15
CA GLY A 22 20.48 18.75 -2.01
C GLY A 22 18.99 18.86 -2.32
N GLY A 23 18.60 19.79 -3.21
CA GLY A 23 17.23 19.89 -3.71
C GLY A 23 16.83 18.74 -4.63
N VAL A 24 17.79 18.26 -5.43
CA VAL A 24 17.63 17.06 -6.28
C VAL A 24 17.47 15.83 -5.40
N ASP A 25 18.28 15.68 -4.35
CA ASP A 25 18.18 14.56 -3.42
C ASP A 25 16.83 14.53 -2.71
N LEU A 26 16.33 15.69 -2.28
CA LEU A 26 14.98 15.80 -1.70
C LEU A 26 13.89 15.47 -2.72
N LEU A 27 14.04 15.87 -3.98
CA LEU A 27 13.09 15.53 -5.05
C LEU A 27 13.08 14.02 -5.32
N LEU A 28 14.26 13.40 -5.42
CA LEU A 28 14.42 11.97 -5.64
C LEU A 28 13.94 11.13 -4.44
N ALA A 29 14.12 11.65 -3.22
CA ALA A 29 13.58 11.05 -1.99
C ALA A 29 12.07 11.29 -1.79
N GLY A 30 11.41 12.01 -2.71
CA GLY A 30 9.99 12.36 -2.62
C GLY A 30 9.64 13.36 -1.52
N LYS A 31 10.65 14.06 -0.96
CA LYS A 31 10.52 15.09 0.07
C LYS A 31 10.35 16.49 -0.51
N LEU A 32 10.69 16.69 -1.77
CA LEU A 32 10.44 17.91 -2.55
C LEU A 32 9.51 17.58 -3.72
N VAL A 33 8.54 18.45 -3.98
CA VAL A 33 7.52 18.24 -5.02
C VAL A 33 7.49 19.44 -5.96
N LEU A 34 7.61 19.18 -7.25
CA LEU A 34 7.45 20.20 -8.28
C LEU A 34 5.98 20.47 -8.56
N VAL A 35 5.64 21.76 -8.69
CA VAL A 35 4.26 22.22 -8.88
C VAL A 35 4.19 23.09 -10.13
N ASN A 36 3.21 22.84 -10.99
CA ASN A 36 2.94 23.68 -12.16
C ASN A 36 2.10 24.91 -11.77
N PRO A 37 2.61 26.13 -11.90
CA PRO A 37 1.89 27.36 -11.53
C PRO A 37 0.77 27.75 -12.51
N ALA A 38 0.62 27.08 -13.67
CA ALA A 38 -0.44 27.36 -14.63
C ALA A 38 -1.81 26.75 -14.28
N SER A 39 -1.89 25.92 -13.22
CA SER A 39 -3.19 25.49 -12.69
C SER A 39 -3.86 26.67 -11.98
N LYS A 40 -5.00 27.11 -12.50
CA LYS A 40 -5.78 28.20 -11.91
C LYS A 40 -6.13 27.85 -10.46
N LYS A 41 -5.70 28.71 -9.53
CA LYS A 41 -5.56 28.52 -8.07
C LYS A 41 -4.25 27.82 -7.75
N GLY A 42 -3.30 28.57 -7.17
CA GLY A 42 -2.02 28.10 -6.62
C GLY A 42 -2.13 27.05 -5.51
N LYS A 43 -2.82 25.95 -5.81
CA LYS A 43 -2.80 24.69 -5.08
C LYS A 43 -1.73 23.85 -5.78
N ALA A 44 -0.55 23.86 -5.20
CA ALA A 44 0.30 22.69 -5.17
C ALA A 44 -0.45 21.54 -4.49
N VAL A 45 -1.37 20.92 -5.22
CA VAL A 45 -1.97 19.67 -4.81
C VAL A 45 -1.73 18.78 -6.00
N VAL A 46 -0.62 18.04 -5.95
CA VAL A 46 -0.66 16.69 -6.50
C VAL A 46 -1.93 16.11 -5.90
N ASP A 47 -2.97 15.93 -6.71
CA ASP A 47 -4.23 15.34 -6.26
C ASP A 47 -3.88 13.93 -5.81
N SER A 48 -3.49 13.82 -4.54
CA SER A 48 -2.99 12.60 -3.95
C SER A 48 -4.08 11.57 -4.16
N LEU A 49 -3.71 10.41 -4.72
CA LEU A 49 -4.62 9.30 -4.92
C LEU A 49 -5.23 8.84 -3.58
N PHE A 50 -4.52 9.12 -2.49
CA PHE A 50 -4.87 8.72 -1.13
C PHE A 50 -5.11 9.90 -0.19
N THR A 51 -5.98 9.69 0.80
CA THR A 51 -6.10 10.51 2.00
C THR A 51 -5.61 9.69 3.19
N PHE A 52 -4.80 10.30 4.06
CA PHE A 52 -4.37 9.66 5.31
C PHE A 52 -5.58 9.41 6.23
N ALA A 53 -5.76 8.16 6.65
CA ALA A 53 -6.83 7.73 7.54
C ALA A 53 -6.33 7.53 8.98
N GLY A 54 -5.08 7.11 9.14
CA GLY A 54 -4.47 6.89 10.45
C GLY A 54 -3.15 6.15 10.37
N SER A 55 -2.56 5.89 11.52
CA SER A 55 -1.35 5.07 11.63
C SER A 55 -1.29 4.41 13.00
N PHE A 56 -0.65 3.25 13.07
CA PHE A 56 -0.40 2.55 14.32
C PHE A 56 0.92 1.76 14.24
N LYS A 57 1.46 1.41 15.40
CA LYS A 57 2.68 0.62 15.52
C LYS A 57 2.35 -0.84 15.73
N THR A 58 3.04 -1.73 15.01
CA THR A 58 3.07 -3.15 15.33
C THR A 58 4.24 -3.45 16.27
N VAL A 59 4.09 -4.50 17.07
CA VAL A 59 5.22 -5.12 17.76
C VAL A 59 5.89 -6.10 16.80
N GLY A 60 7.20 -6.30 16.90
CA GLY A 60 7.87 -7.34 16.13
C GLY A 60 7.50 -8.74 16.60
N THR A 61 7.75 -9.75 15.78
CA THR A 61 7.61 -11.16 16.16
C THR A 61 8.72 -12.01 15.56
N GLU A 62 9.24 -12.95 16.34
CA GLU A 62 10.26 -13.91 15.90
C GLU A 62 9.69 -14.89 14.85
N GLU A 63 8.41 -15.24 14.98
CA GLU A 63 7.73 -16.16 14.07
C GLU A 63 6.24 -15.79 13.94
N PHE A 64 5.75 -15.85 12.71
CA PHE A 64 4.33 -15.78 12.39
C PHE A 64 3.95 -16.92 11.44
N VAL A 65 3.13 -17.84 11.93
CA VAL A 65 2.60 -18.95 11.14
C VAL A 65 1.19 -18.58 10.66
N ALA A 66 1.01 -18.35 9.36
CA ALA A 66 -0.26 -17.88 8.81
C ALA A 66 -1.41 -18.87 9.09
N ALA A 67 -1.17 -20.17 8.92
CA ALA A 67 -2.15 -21.22 9.19
C ALA A 67 -2.65 -21.29 10.66
N LYS A 68 -1.88 -20.75 11.62
CA LYS A 68 -2.31 -20.69 13.04
C LYS A 68 -3.14 -19.45 13.36
N ASN A 69 -3.00 -18.38 12.58
CA ASN A 69 -3.61 -17.08 12.86
C ASN A 69 -4.81 -16.80 11.94
N TYR A 70 -4.71 -17.15 10.65
CA TYR A 70 -5.80 -17.08 9.70
C TYR A 70 -6.67 -18.34 9.77
N VAL A 71 -7.44 -18.45 10.85
CA VAL A 71 -8.38 -19.55 11.09
C VAL A 71 -9.80 -19.03 10.99
N ILE A 72 -10.69 -19.75 10.30
CA ILE A 72 -12.11 -19.39 10.24
C ILE A 72 -12.73 -19.60 11.62
N ASP A 73 -12.87 -18.50 12.35
CA ASP A 73 -13.47 -18.42 13.67
C ASP A 73 -14.11 -17.02 13.81
N THR A 74 -15.42 -16.97 13.95
CA THR A 74 -16.17 -15.71 14.16
C THR A 74 -16.62 -15.54 15.60
N SER A 75 -16.13 -16.38 16.52
CA SER A 75 -16.45 -16.29 17.93
C SER A 75 -15.91 -15.00 18.55
N GLU A 76 -16.50 -14.59 19.67
CA GLU A 76 -16.05 -13.37 20.36
C GLU A 76 -14.64 -13.49 20.96
N ARG A 77 -14.14 -14.71 21.09
CA ARG A 77 -12.80 -15.01 21.63
C ARG A 77 -11.72 -14.96 20.55
N ALA A 78 -12.10 -14.98 19.27
CA ALA A 78 -11.15 -14.91 18.17
C ALA A 78 -10.44 -13.55 18.18
N ARG A 79 -9.10 -13.56 18.18
CA ARG A 79 -8.28 -12.34 18.12
C ARG A 79 -8.63 -11.49 16.90
N VAL A 80 -8.77 -12.15 15.76
CA VAL A 80 -9.34 -11.60 14.53
C VAL A 80 -10.46 -12.55 14.11
N ARG A 81 -11.67 -12.03 13.98
CA ARG A 81 -12.80 -12.82 13.48
C ARG A 81 -12.65 -12.99 11.99
N ILE A 82 -12.58 -14.23 11.52
CA ILE A 82 -12.46 -14.54 10.10
C ILE A 82 -13.65 -15.41 9.72
N SER A 83 -14.48 -14.91 8.82
CA SER A 83 -15.68 -15.60 8.35
C SER A 83 -15.42 -16.42 7.09
N TRP A 84 -14.40 -16.05 6.31
CA TRP A 84 -14.08 -16.72 5.06
C TRP A 84 -12.63 -16.50 4.62
N LEU A 85 -12.06 -17.52 3.98
CA LEU A 85 -10.74 -17.48 3.36
C LEU A 85 -10.85 -17.93 1.91
N GLY A 86 -10.35 -17.08 1.03
CA GLY A 86 -10.34 -17.22 -0.40
C GLY A 86 -9.39 -18.29 -0.93
N GLY A 87 -9.61 -18.69 -2.17
CA GLY A 87 -8.89 -19.80 -2.81
C GLY A 87 -7.41 -19.48 -2.98
N ASN A 88 -7.11 -18.31 -3.56
CA ASN A 88 -5.72 -17.88 -3.76
C ASN A 88 -5.05 -17.62 -2.41
N PHE A 89 -5.75 -17.02 -1.45
CA PHE A 89 -5.20 -16.83 -0.11
C PHE A 89 -4.78 -18.16 0.52
N LYS A 90 -5.68 -19.17 0.50
CA LYS A 90 -5.39 -20.52 1.00
C LYS A 90 -4.22 -21.19 0.28
N THR A 91 -4.10 -21.01 -1.03
CA THR A 91 -3.07 -21.66 -1.82
C THR A 91 -1.69 -21.01 -1.64
N TYR A 92 -1.62 -19.69 -1.63
CA TYR A 92 -0.34 -18.97 -1.77
C TYR A 92 0.15 -18.30 -0.48
N LEU A 93 -0.75 -17.93 0.43
CA LEU A 93 -0.40 -17.14 1.62
C LEU A 93 -0.65 -17.88 2.94
N LEU A 94 -1.64 -18.78 3.01
CA LEU A 94 -1.93 -19.53 4.22
C LEU A 94 -0.81 -20.51 4.67
N PRO A 95 -0.04 -21.16 3.76
CA PRO A 95 1.09 -22.00 4.15
C PRO A 95 2.29 -21.21 4.68
N LYS A 96 2.30 -19.89 4.48
CA LYS A 96 3.46 -19.02 4.75
C LYS A 96 3.83 -19.01 6.23
N ILE A 97 5.14 -19.02 6.48
CA ILE A 97 5.75 -18.76 7.78
C ILE A 97 6.71 -17.58 7.61
N GLU A 98 6.51 -16.53 8.39
CA GLU A 98 7.38 -15.36 8.42
C GLU A 98 8.22 -15.38 9.69
N HIS A 99 9.50 -15.01 9.58
CA HIS A 99 10.45 -15.00 10.70
C HIS A 99 11.04 -13.61 10.89
N ASN A 100 11.41 -13.29 12.13
CA ASN A 100 12.15 -12.07 12.49
C ASN A 100 11.53 -10.78 11.94
N ILE A 101 10.21 -10.65 12.09
CA ILE A 101 9.50 -9.46 11.64
C ILE A 101 9.74 -8.34 12.67
N ALA A 102 10.37 -7.25 12.22
CA ALA A 102 10.60 -6.09 13.08
C ALA A 102 9.30 -5.33 13.40
N ALA A 103 9.32 -4.56 14.49
CA ALA A 103 8.28 -3.58 14.75
C ALA A 103 8.23 -2.54 13.62
N SER A 104 7.03 -2.10 13.26
CA SER A 104 6.80 -1.27 12.08
C SER A 104 5.75 -0.19 12.35
N ASP A 105 5.92 0.96 11.70
CA ASP A 105 4.95 2.04 11.66
C ASP A 105 4.05 1.86 10.44
N LEU A 106 2.82 1.38 10.65
CA LEU A 106 1.88 1.15 9.57
C LEU A 106 0.98 2.38 9.36
N LYS A 107 0.73 2.71 8.10
CA LYS A 107 -0.16 3.78 7.67
C LYS A 107 -1.41 3.19 7.04
N LEU A 108 -2.54 3.79 7.37
CA LEU A 108 -3.83 3.54 6.75
C LEU A 108 -4.18 4.72 5.85
N GLN A 109 -4.51 4.41 4.59
CA GLN A 109 -4.71 5.40 3.54
C GLN A 109 -5.96 5.07 2.73
N THR A 110 -6.93 6.00 2.69
CA THR A 110 -8.17 5.84 1.91
C THR A 110 -7.96 6.27 0.47
N LEU A 111 -8.28 5.38 -0.46
CA LEU A 111 -8.27 5.62 -1.90
C LEU A 111 -9.38 6.62 -2.28
N ARG A 112 -9.02 7.78 -2.84
CA ARG A 112 -9.98 8.87 -3.14
C ARG A 112 -10.77 8.67 -4.42
N ARG A 113 -10.18 7.98 -5.40
CA ARG A 113 -10.81 7.65 -6.68
C ARG A 113 -10.38 6.26 -7.12
N SER A 114 -11.19 5.60 -7.93
CA SER A 114 -10.85 4.26 -8.40
C SER A 114 -9.51 4.23 -9.12
N SER A 115 -8.71 3.18 -8.88
CA SER A 115 -7.39 3.01 -9.50
C SER A 115 -7.01 1.54 -9.57
N ILE A 116 -6.05 1.22 -10.44
CA ILE A 116 -5.48 -0.12 -10.61
C ILE A 116 -4.06 -0.15 -10.06
N ASP A 117 -3.57 -1.33 -9.69
CA ASP A 117 -2.29 -1.46 -9.00
C ASP A 117 -1.10 -1.07 -9.88
N LEU A 118 -1.10 -1.61 -11.10
CA LEU A 118 -0.06 -1.40 -12.09
C LEU A 118 -0.71 -1.03 -13.44
N PRO A 119 -1.02 0.26 -13.66
CA PRO A 119 -1.56 0.71 -14.94
C PRO A 119 -0.57 0.48 -16.08
N LYS A 120 -1.10 0.16 -17.26
CA LYS A 120 -0.29 -0.08 -18.47
C LYS A 120 0.25 1.21 -19.08
N ASN A 121 -0.38 2.34 -18.79
CA ASN A 121 -0.05 3.67 -19.29
C ASN A 121 0.40 4.58 -18.15
N ALA A 122 1.40 5.43 -18.41
CA ALA A 122 2.03 6.29 -17.41
C ALA A 122 1.23 7.57 -17.06
N GLU A 123 0.01 7.70 -17.58
CA GLU A 123 -0.80 8.93 -17.44
C GLU A 123 -1.33 9.11 -16.00
N GLU A 124 -1.57 8.01 -15.27
CA GLU A 124 -2.00 8.05 -13.87
C GLU A 124 -1.15 7.11 -13.01
N PRO A 125 -0.71 7.54 -11.82
CA PRO A 125 -0.04 6.64 -10.90
C PRO A 125 -1.03 5.57 -10.40
N GLY A 126 -0.62 4.31 -10.52
CA GLY A 126 -1.34 3.20 -9.91
C GLY A 126 -1.34 3.29 -8.38
N THR A 127 -2.13 2.46 -7.71
CA THR A 127 -2.21 2.46 -6.24
C THR A 127 -0.83 2.26 -5.60
N ILE A 128 0.01 1.33 -6.10
CA ILE A 128 1.36 1.09 -5.57
C ILE A 128 2.24 2.36 -5.68
N ALA A 129 2.20 3.03 -6.83
CA ALA A 129 2.93 4.29 -7.02
C ALA A 129 2.38 5.40 -6.10
N GLY A 130 1.05 5.48 -5.96
CA GLY A 130 0.38 6.42 -5.08
C GLY A 130 0.67 6.22 -3.59
N LEU A 131 0.99 4.99 -3.17
CA LEU A 131 1.45 4.67 -1.82
C LEU A 131 2.96 4.97 -1.62
N GLY A 132 3.63 5.50 -2.64
CA GLY A 132 5.05 5.86 -2.59
C GLY A 132 6.00 4.78 -3.10
N GLY A 133 5.50 3.84 -3.91
CA GLY A 133 6.28 2.78 -4.54
C GLY A 133 6.25 1.48 -3.75
N LEU A 134 6.84 0.44 -4.33
CA LEU A 134 6.72 -0.93 -3.84
C LEU A 134 7.29 -1.12 -2.42
N GLU A 135 8.42 -0.49 -2.13
CA GLU A 135 9.08 -0.54 -0.81
C GLU A 135 8.17 -0.05 0.33
N LYS A 136 7.34 0.97 0.06
CA LYS A 136 6.39 1.51 1.03
C LYS A 136 5.07 0.76 1.02
N ALA A 137 4.60 0.36 -0.15
CA ALA A 137 3.31 -0.31 -0.31
C ALA A 137 3.30 -1.74 0.27
N GLU A 138 4.44 -2.43 0.26
CA GLU A 138 4.57 -3.81 0.69
C GLU A 138 4.58 -3.96 2.22
N THR A 139 3.77 -4.89 2.71
CA THR A 139 3.67 -5.30 4.11
C THR A 139 3.93 -6.80 4.24
N SER A 140 4.26 -7.26 5.44
CA SER A 140 4.22 -8.68 5.77
C SER A 140 2.78 -9.17 5.96
N LEU A 141 2.58 -10.49 5.92
CA LEU A 141 1.28 -11.09 6.19
C LEU A 141 0.88 -10.91 7.67
N TYR A 142 1.87 -10.91 8.56
CA TYR A 142 1.73 -10.53 9.97
C TYR A 142 1.21 -9.10 10.13
N GLU A 143 1.83 -8.11 9.48
CA GLU A 143 1.41 -6.70 9.57
C GLU A 143 -0.04 -6.52 9.06
N PHE A 144 -0.42 -7.24 8.00
CA PHE A 144 -1.80 -7.26 7.52
C PHE A 144 -2.75 -7.84 8.59
N PHE A 145 -2.36 -8.94 9.26
CA PHE A 145 -3.14 -9.54 10.34
C PHE A 145 -3.31 -8.59 11.54
N GLU A 146 -2.23 -7.94 11.97
CA GLU A 146 -2.27 -6.93 13.03
C GLU A 146 -3.20 -5.76 12.67
N THR A 147 -3.26 -5.41 11.38
CA THR A 147 -4.19 -4.38 10.90
C THR A 147 -5.64 -4.82 11.04
N LEU A 148 -5.97 -6.07 10.71
CA LEU A 148 -7.31 -6.61 10.91
C LEU A 148 -7.70 -6.63 12.41
N ALA A 149 -6.75 -7.00 13.28
CA ALA A 149 -6.95 -6.98 14.73
C ALA A 149 -7.20 -5.55 15.25
N HIS A 150 -6.38 -4.59 14.80
CA HIS A 150 -6.53 -3.18 15.15
C HIS A 150 -7.89 -2.64 14.72
N LYS A 151 -8.25 -2.84 13.46
CA LYS A 151 -9.53 -2.41 12.88
C LYS A 151 -10.74 -3.04 13.58
N GLN A 152 -10.67 -4.34 13.93
CA GLN A 152 -11.71 -4.99 14.72
C GLN A 152 -11.84 -4.38 16.12
N ALA A 153 -10.72 -4.10 16.79
CA ALA A 153 -10.71 -3.52 18.14
C ALA A 153 -11.29 -2.10 18.15
N THR A 154 -11.08 -1.32 17.09
CA THR A 154 -11.64 0.02 16.93
C THR A 154 -13.04 0.04 16.29
N GLN A 155 -13.62 -1.15 16.03
CA GLN A 155 -14.91 -1.31 15.35
C GLN A 155 -14.96 -0.65 13.96
N ASP A 156 -13.81 -0.54 13.30
CA ASP A 156 -13.69 -0.04 11.94
C ASP A 156 -13.67 -1.21 10.95
N PHE A 157 -14.79 -1.42 10.27
CA PHE A 157 -14.96 -2.52 9.32
C PHE A 157 -14.78 -2.08 7.86
N THR A 158 -14.07 -0.97 7.64
CA THR A 158 -13.73 -0.49 6.29
C THR A 158 -12.93 -1.55 5.55
N TRP A 159 -13.29 -1.77 4.29
CA TRP A 159 -12.62 -2.74 3.42
C TRP A 159 -11.14 -2.37 3.25
N LEU A 160 -10.27 -3.29 3.65
CA LEU A 160 -8.83 -3.13 3.71
C LEU A 160 -8.13 -3.87 2.56
N ILE A 161 -7.07 -3.27 2.01
CA ILE A 161 -6.15 -3.86 1.05
C ILE A 161 -4.71 -3.72 1.56
N GLY A 162 -3.87 -4.72 1.31
CA GLY A 162 -2.43 -4.67 1.57
C GLY A 162 -1.69 -5.48 0.51
N TYR A 163 -0.40 -5.21 0.33
CA TYR A 163 0.42 -5.94 -0.63
C TYR A 163 1.39 -6.85 0.10
N VAL A 164 1.28 -8.15 -0.15
CA VAL A 164 2.04 -9.18 0.57
C VAL A 164 2.68 -10.13 -0.43
N ARG A 165 3.93 -10.53 -0.20
CA ARG A 165 4.58 -11.55 -1.00
C ARG A 165 4.35 -12.95 -0.47
N ASP A 166 4.12 -13.89 -1.37
CA ASP A 166 4.21 -15.31 -1.07
C ASP A 166 5.67 -15.79 -0.97
N ASP A 167 5.86 -17.07 -0.70
CA ASP A 167 7.20 -17.69 -0.59
C ASP A 167 7.92 -17.85 -1.94
N ASN A 168 7.20 -17.66 -3.05
CA ASN A 168 7.76 -17.60 -4.40
C ASN A 168 8.10 -16.16 -4.82
N ASN A 169 8.09 -15.20 -3.87
CA ASN A 169 8.35 -13.79 -4.10
C ASN A 169 7.33 -13.09 -5.04
N VAL A 170 6.16 -13.71 -5.25
CA VAL A 170 5.06 -13.12 -6.03
C VAL A 170 4.27 -12.17 -5.13
N LEU A 171 4.07 -10.94 -5.61
CA LEU A 171 3.30 -9.94 -4.89
C LEU A 171 1.80 -10.11 -5.15
N TRP A 172 1.04 -10.19 -4.07
CA TRP A 172 -0.41 -10.33 -4.06
C TRP A 172 -1.06 -9.09 -3.44
N ALA A 173 -2.16 -8.63 -4.03
CA ALA A 173 -3.07 -7.71 -3.36
C ALA A 173 -4.01 -8.51 -2.46
N VAL A 174 -3.76 -8.46 -1.15
CA VAL A 174 -4.59 -9.11 -0.13
C VAL A 174 -5.71 -8.17 0.24
N SER A 175 -6.95 -8.67 0.17
CA SER A 175 -8.15 -7.89 0.38
C SER A 175 -8.98 -8.49 1.50
N ALA A 176 -9.41 -7.66 2.44
CA ALA A 176 -10.26 -8.05 3.55
C ALA A 176 -11.51 -7.16 3.62
N HIS A 177 -12.67 -7.78 3.66
CA HIS A 177 -13.95 -7.10 3.82
C HIS A 177 -14.78 -7.75 4.92
N TRP A 178 -15.56 -6.95 5.64
CA TRP A 178 -16.36 -7.47 6.73
C TRP A 178 -17.70 -8.04 6.23
N TYR A 179 -17.94 -9.31 6.50
CA TYR A 179 -19.19 -10.00 6.16
C TYR A 179 -19.38 -11.23 7.04
N GLY A 180 -20.62 -11.58 7.38
CA GLY A 180 -20.90 -12.81 8.14
C GLY A 180 -20.30 -12.82 9.55
N GLY A 181 -20.11 -11.65 10.18
CA GLY A 181 -19.58 -11.53 11.55
C GLY A 181 -18.05 -11.58 11.67
N GLY A 182 -17.32 -11.56 10.55
CA GLY A 182 -15.86 -11.49 10.53
C GLY A 182 -15.31 -10.96 9.21
N TRP A 183 -13.99 -10.95 9.09
CA TRP A 183 -13.29 -10.62 7.85
C TRP A 183 -13.33 -11.80 6.87
N GLY A 184 -13.74 -11.52 5.62
CA GLY A 184 -13.49 -12.37 4.47
C GLY A 184 -12.21 -11.94 3.78
N VAL A 185 -11.20 -12.82 3.70
CA VAL A 185 -9.86 -12.50 3.19
C VAL A 185 -9.58 -13.26 1.89
N GLU A 186 -9.14 -12.56 0.84
CA GLU A 186 -8.74 -13.14 -0.46
C GLU A 186 -7.43 -12.51 -0.97
N ALA A 187 -6.72 -13.22 -1.83
CA ALA A 187 -5.54 -12.72 -2.54
C ALA A 187 -5.81 -12.58 -4.05
N TYR A 188 -5.48 -11.42 -4.60
CA TYR A 188 -5.62 -11.13 -6.03
C TYR A 188 -4.25 -10.98 -6.68
N SER A 189 -4.06 -11.63 -7.82
CA SER A 189 -2.85 -11.46 -8.62
C SER A 189 -2.85 -10.10 -9.28
N LEU A 190 -1.73 -9.38 -9.19
CA LEU A 190 -1.54 -8.08 -9.87
C LEU A 190 -1.52 -8.19 -11.40
N ARG A 191 -1.42 -9.41 -11.96
CA ARG A 191 -1.35 -9.64 -13.41
C ARG A 191 -2.70 -9.45 -14.13
N LEU A 192 -3.80 -9.52 -13.39
CA LEU A 192 -5.14 -9.27 -13.92
C LEU A 192 -5.65 -7.97 -13.30
N PRO A 193 -5.73 -6.87 -14.07
CA PRO A 193 -6.00 -5.54 -13.51
C PRO A 193 -7.47 -5.44 -13.07
N PHE A 194 -7.74 -5.84 -11.83
CA PHE A 194 -8.95 -5.45 -11.14
C PHE A 194 -8.70 -4.11 -10.45
N GLY A 195 -9.55 -3.12 -10.75
CA GLY A 195 -9.46 -1.81 -10.12
C GLY A 195 -10.07 -1.81 -8.73
N TRP A 196 -9.41 -1.13 -7.82
CA TRP A 196 -9.96 -0.78 -6.51
C TRP A 196 -10.86 0.43 -6.64
N ARG A 197 -12.01 0.38 -5.96
CA ARG A 197 -12.96 1.49 -5.93
C ARG A 197 -12.53 2.55 -4.91
N ALA A 198 -13.00 3.78 -5.10
CA ALA A 198 -12.88 4.83 -4.09
C ALA A 198 -13.46 4.39 -2.73
N GLY A 199 -12.92 4.93 -1.64
CA GLY A 199 -13.31 4.63 -0.26
C GLY A 199 -12.70 3.34 0.32
N ARG A 200 -11.92 2.61 -0.47
CA ARG A 200 -11.13 1.47 0.03
C ARG A 200 -9.92 1.95 0.79
N GLU A 201 -9.55 1.25 1.85
CA GLU A 201 -8.40 1.58 2.66
C GLU A 201 -7.22 0.67 2.34
N PHE A 202 -6.02 1.22 2.35
CA PHE A 202 -4.78 0.51 2.12
C PHE A 202 -3.91 0.60 3.37
N VAL A 203 -3.32 -0.54 3.76
CA VAL A 203 -2.22 -0.57 4.73
C VAL A 203 -0.88 -0.57 3.98
N SER A 204 0.05 0.25 4.45
CA SER A 204 1.41 0.38 3.91
C SER A 204 2.40 0.77 5.02
N ARG A 205 3.71 0.67 4.77
CA ARG A 205 4.77 1.18 5.66
C ARG A 205 5.04 2.69 5.45
#